data_AF-A0A2B7ZMS5-F1
#
_entry.id   AF-A0A2B7ZMS5-F1
#
_cell.length_a   1.000
_cell.length_b   1.000
_cell.length_c   1.000
_cell.angle_alpha   90.00
_cell.angle_beta   90.00
_cell.angle_gamma   90.00
#
_symmetry.space_group_name_H-M   'P 1'
#
loop_
_entity.id
_entity.type
_entity.pdbx_description
1 polymer ?
#
loop_
_entity_poly.entity_id
_entity_poly.type
_entity_poly.pdbx_seq_one_letter_code
_entity_poly.pdbx_strand_id
1 'polypeptide(L)'
;MLLKSIFALQFLAVSLTAASPIKHKGTSADYGTKPQNEALCYKGTQFPSTKEWLSFDKLWAINEPVMLKSDSKSEVVAIRKYIQKAAKAAGIKKAIFLAIMMQESRGDVRTGSGDGVTPGLMQALGSPDCLGSIRGQCPHSKIEGMIFAGALGTNLTQGLGSCYTMYGREYGPMARCYNSGSITDPLNLERIQFGTPSYVSDIANRLRGLEPRKDCGFGVAIPSPGF
;
A
#
# COMPACT_ATOMS: atom_id res chain seq x y z
N MET A 1 71.16 -3.06 30.46
CA MET A 1 70.21 -1.99 30.04
C MET A 1 70.52 -1.63 28.59
N LEU A 2 69.49 -1.31 27.81
CA LEU A 2 69.45 -1.06 26.35
C LEU A 2 69.27 -2.30 25.44
N LEU A 3 68.03 -2.83 25.44
CA LEU A 3 67.50 -3.56 24.28
C LEU A 3 67.32 -2.57 23.11
N LYS A 4 68.09 -2.73 22.04
CA LYS A 4 67.77 -2.17 20.72
C LYS A 4 66.83 -3.13 20.01
N SER A 5 65.52 -2.87 20.09
CA SER A 5 64.52 -3.56 19.27
C SER A 5 64.30 -2.76 17.99
N ILE A 6 64.76 -3.30 16.87
CA ILE A 6 64.52 -2.76 15.53
C ILE A 6 63.21 -3.37 15.03
N PHE A 7 62.12 -2.62 15.12
CA PHE A 7 60.87 -2.97 14.44
C PHE A 7 61.04 -2.69 12.94
N ALA A 8 61.26 -3.73 12.15
CA ALA A 8 61.17 -3.66 10.70
C ALA A 8 59.68 -3.60 10.32
N LEU A 9 59.19 -2.41 10.01
CA LEU A 9 57.85 -2.21 9.48
C LEU A 9 57.85 -2.62 8.00
N GLN A 10 57.37 -3.84 7.69
CA GLN A 10 57.13 -4.26 6.32
C GLN A 10 55.93 -3.48 5.78
N PHE A 11 56.18 -2.50 4.92
CA PHE A 11 55.15 -1.89 4.09
C PHE A 11 54.67 -2.92 3.06
N LEU A 12 53.51 -3.53 3.31
CA LEU A 12 52.74 -4.16 2.23
C LEU A 12 52.23 -3.03 1.31
N ALA A 13 52.87 -2.86 0.17
CA ALA A 13 52.31 -2.05 -0.91
C ALA A 13 51.09 -2.82 -1.47
N VAL A 14 49.89 -2.43 -1.04
CA VAL A 14 48.66 -2.84 -1.70
C VAL A 14 48.60 -2.05 -3.01
N SER A 15 48.91 -2.73 -4.11
CA SER A 15 48.68 -2.20 -5.45
C SER A 15 47.17 -1.96 -5.62
N LEU A 16 46.72 -0.72 -5.46
CA LEU A 16 45.41 -0.32 -5.99
C LEU A 16 45.53 -0.31 -7.51
N THR A 17 45.22 -1.44 -8.14
CA THR A 17 44.75 -1.40 -9.52
C THR A 17 43.42 -0.67 -9.48
N ALA A 18 43.42 0.59 -9.91
CA ALA A 18 42.18 1.29 -10.21
C ALA A 18 41.43 0.46 -11.25
N ALA A 19 40.38 -0.24 -10.81
CA ALA A 19 39.47 -0.90 -11.72
C ALA A 19 38.83 0.20 -12.58
N SER A 20 39.21 0.24 -13.85
CA SER A 20 38.52 1.06 -14.84
C SER A 20 37.03 0.79 -14.73
N PRO A 21 36.16 1.82 -14.74
CA PRO A 21 34.73 1.60 -14.73
C PRO A 21 34.40 0.77 -15.97
N ILE A 22 33.99 -0.48 -15.76
CA ILE A 22 33.34 -1.27 -16.77
C ILE A 22 32.12 -0.44 -17.15
N LYS A 23 32.14 0.11 -18.37
CA LYS A 23 30.92 0.59 -19.02
C LYS A 23 30.00 -0.63 -19.12
N HIS A 24 29.19 -0.84 -18.09
CA HIS A 24 27.96 -1.56 -18.26
C HIS A 24 27.25 -0.82 -19.39
N LYS A 25 27.14 -1.48 -20.55
CA LYS A 25 25.95 -1.31 -21.38
C LYS A 25 24.79 -1.70 -20.47
N GLY A 26 24.38 -0.77 -19.62
CA GLY A 26 23.04 -0.77 -19.09
C GLY A 26 22.18 -0.78 -20.33
N THR A 27 21.53 -1.91 -20.58
CA THR A 27 20.17 -1.84 -21.08
C THR A 27 19.45 -0.92 -20.12
N SER A 28 19.50 0.38 -20.43
CA SER A 28 18.49 1.32 -20.04
C SER A 28 17.19 0.67 -20.50
N ALA A 29 16.55 -0.04 -19.57
CA ALA A 29 15.12 -0.21 -19.64
C ALA A 29 14.62 1.22 -19.73
N ASP A 30 14.21 1.57 -20.94
CA ASP A 30 13.62 2.83 -21.30
C ASP A 30 12.51 3.08 -20.27
N TYR A 31 12.79 3.89 -19.26
CA TYR A 31 11.77 4.53 -18.46
C TYR A 31 11.16 5.60 -19.36
N GLY A 32 10.54 5.14 -20.44
CA GLY A 32 9.74 5.96 -21.33
C GLY A 32 8.77 6.71 -20.43
N THR A 33 8.68 8.02 -20.66
CA THR A 33 7.73 8.91 -20.01
C THR A 33 6.36 8.24 -19.98
N LYS A 34 6.00 7.65 -18.83
CA LYS A 34 4.74 6.96 -18.64
C LYS A 34 3.63 7.94 -18.99
N PRO A 35 2.65 7.58 -19.85
CA PRO A 35 1.53 8.46 -20.14
C PRO A 35 0.85 8.83 -18.82
N GLN A 36 0.93 10.11 -18.44
CA GLN A 36 0.46 10.55 -17.12
C GLN A 36 -1.04 10.32 -16.93
N ASN A 37 -1.79 10.17 -18.03
CA ASN A 37 -3.24 10.04 -18.05
C ASN A 37 -3.76 8.63 -18.37
N GLU A 38 -2.89 7.62 -18.50
CA GLU A 38 -3.32 6.25 -18.76
C GLU A 38 -3.01 5.31 -17.60
N ALA A 39 -3.97 4.42 -17.33
CA ALA A 39 -3.80 3.34 -16.36
C ALA A 39 -2.79 2.31 -16.88
N LEU A 40 -1.91 1.84 -16.00
CA LEU A 40 -0.81 0.94 -16.34
C LEU A 40 -0.94 -0.40 -15.61
N CYS A 41 -0.32 -1.42 -16.16
CA CYS A 41 -0.12 -2.70 -15.48
C CYS A 41 1.21 -2.66 -14.73
N TYR A 42 1.20 -2.28 -13.45
CA TYR A 42 2.41 -2.28 -12.63
C TYR A 42 2.76 -3.73 -12.26
N LYS A 43 3.96 -4.19 -12.65
CA LYS A 43 4.44 -5.56 -12.41
C LYS A 43 5.75 -5.58 -11.62
N GLY A 44 6.10 -6.73 -11.04
CA GLY A 44 7.33 -6.86 -10.25
C GLY A 44 7.28 -5.98 -9.01
N THR A 45 8.25 -5.09 -8.88
CA THR A 45 8.33 -4.07 -7.81
C THR A 45 7.84 -2.68 -8.25
N GLN A 46 7.27 -2.55 -9.45
CA GLN A 46 6.86 -1.26 -9.97
C GLN A 46 5.75 -0.65 -9.11
N PHE A 47 5.94 0.62 -8.72
CA PHE A 47 4.92 1.43 -8.05
C PHE A 47 5.17 2.91 -8.37
N PRO A 48 4.14 3.75 -8.56
CA PRO A 48 4.34 5.16 -8.89
C PRO A 48 4.97 5.88 -7.69
N SER A 49 5.92 6.75 -7.98
CA SER A 49 6.50 7.62 -6.97
C SER A 49 5.42 8.53 -6.38
N THR A 50 5.59 8.96 -5.13
CA THR A 50 4.61 9.85 -4.47
C THR A 50 4.43 11.21 -5.17
N LYS A 51 5.32 11.56 -6.11
CA LYS A 51 5.22 12.76 -6.97
C LYS A 51 4.21 12.58 -8.11
N GLU A 52 3.94 11.35 -8.52
CA GLU A 52 2.95 11.01 -9.55
C GLU A 52 1.53 10.89 -8.98
N TRP A 53 1.39 10.88 -7.65
CA TRP A 53 0.09 10.75 -7.00
C TRP A 53 -0.66 12.08 -7.08
N LEU A 54 -1.96 12.01 -7.32
CA LEU A 54 -2.82 13.16 -7.13
C LEU A 54 -2.85 13.55 -5.65
N SER A 55 -3.08 14.84 -5.39
CA SER A 55 -3.30 15.31 -4.02
C SER A 55 -4.51 14.61 -3.42
N PHE A 56 -4.53 14.50 -2.08
CA PHE A 56 -5.67 13.91 -1.38
C PHE A 56 -7.00 14.56 -1.75
N ASP A 57 -7.04 15.89 -1.90
CA ASP A 57 -8.29 16.58 -2.24
C ASP A 57 -8.75 16.31 -3.67
N LYS A 58 -7.82 16.13 -4.62
CA LYS A 58 -8.15 15.69 -5.98
C LYS A 58 -8.69 14.27 -5.98
N LEU A 59 -8.02 13.35 -5.28
CA LEU A 59 -8.51 11.98 -5.12
C LEU A 59 -9.87 11.95 -4.39
N TRP A 60 -10.06 12.79 -3.38
CA TRP A 60 -11.32 12.89 -2.67
C TRP A 60 -12.45 13.34 -3.61
N ALA A 61 -12.23 14.39 -4.40
CA ALA A 61 -13.21 14.87 -5.36
C ALA A 61 -13.62 13.81 -6.40
N ILE A 62 -12.69 12.93 -6.80
CA ILE A 62 -12.97 11.80 -7.70
C ILE A 62 -13.86 10.75 -7.03
N ASN A 63 -13.60 10.44 -5.75
CA ASN A 63 -14.21 9.30 -5.07
C ASN A 63 -15.46 9.64 -4.23
N GLU A 64 -15.62 10.90 -3.82
CA GLU A 64 -16.76 11.36 -3.02
C GLU A 64 -18.13 11.06 -3.69
N PRO A 65 -18.31 11.29 -5.01
CA PRO A 65 -19.54 10.89 -5.69
C PRO A 65 -19.82 9.39 -5.67
N VAL A 66 -18.79 8.54 -5.55
CA VAL A 66 -18.94 7.08 -5.42
C VAL A 66 -19.47 6.73 -4.03
N MET A 67 -18.86 7.27 -2.98
CA MET A 67 -19.28 7.03 -1.58
C MET A 67 -20.70 7.57 -1.32
N LEU A 68 -21.06 8.71 -1.92
CA LEU A 68 -22.41 9.26 -1.77
C LEU A 68 -23.51 8.40 -2.39
N LYS A 69 -23.18 7.39 -3.21
CA LYS A 69 -24.18 6.41 -3.69
C LYS A 69 -24.65 5.48 -2.58
N SER A 70 -23.78 5.08 -1.67
CA SER A 70 -24.08 4.18 -0.53
C SER A 70 -24.34 4.94 0.77
N ASP A 71 -23.60 6.02 1.02
CA ASP A 71 -23.54 6.68 2.32
C ASP A 71 -24.12 8.09 2.35
N SER A 72 -24.60 8.49 3.52
CA SER A 72 -25.03 9.87 3.76
C SER A 72 -23.85 10.84 3.74
N LYS A 73 -24.15 12.14 3.51
CA LYS A 73 -23.13 13.20 3.60
C LYS A 73 -22.41 13.22 4.95
N SER A 74 -23.13 12.94 6.04
CA SER A 74 -22.55 12.91 7.40
C SER A 74 -21.52 11.79 7.55
N GLU A 75 -21.83 10.59 7.04
CA GLU A 75 -20.92 9.45 7.05
C GLU A 75 -19.68 9.71 6.18
N VAL A 76 -19.86 10.25 4.97
CA VAL A 76 -18.76 10.61 4.06
C VAL A 76 -17.84 11.68 4.66
N VAL A 77 -18.39 12.68 5.36
CA VAL A 77 -17.60 13.67 6.11
C VAL A 77 -16.80 13.02 7.25
N ALA A 78 -17.41 12.08 7.98
CA ALA A 78 -16.72 11.32 9.02
C ALA A 78 -15.57 10.49 8.43
N ILE A 79 -15.78 9.81 7.31
CA ILE A 79 -14.74 9.05 6.58
C ILE A 79 -13.55 9.97 6.27
N ARG A 80 -13.79 11.15 5.67
CA ARG A 80 -12.71 12.10 5.33
C ARG A 80 -11.89 12.49 6.55
N LYS A 81 -12.57 12.82 7.65
CA LYS A 81 -11.96 13.23 8.92
C LYS A 81 -11.09 12.10 9.48
N TYR A 82 -11.60 10.88 9.50
CA TYR A 82 -10.92 9.75 10.13
C TYR A 82 -9.78 9.19 9.28
N ILE A 83 -9.84 9.27 7.94
CA ILE A 83 -8.67 9.01 7.08
C ILE A 83 -7.51 9.93 7.45
N GLN A 84 -7.76 11.23 7.66
CA GLN A 84 -6.69 12.17 8.02
C GLN A 84 -6.06 11.84 9.37
N LYS A 85 -6.88 11.51 10.37
CA LYS A 85 -6.40 11.10 11.71
C LYS A 85 -5.61 9.81 11.66
N ALA A 86 -6.14 8.78 11.01
CA ALA A 86 -5.51 7.48 10.86
C ALA A 86 -4.18 7.58 10.10
N ALA A 87 -4.12 8.38 9.04
CA ALA A 87 -2.89 8.65 8.31
C ALA A 87 -1.80 9.27 9.17
N LYS A 88 -2.17 10.23 10.02
CA LYS A 88 -1.24 10.82 10.99
C LYS A 88 -0.77 9.77 12.01
N ALA A 89 -1.67 8.95 12.53
CA ALA A 89 -1.35 7.92 13.52
C ALA A 89 -0.41 6.84 12.96
N ALA A 90 -0.64 6.39 11.73
CA ALA A 90 0.18 5.39 11.06
C ALA A 90 1.49 5.95 10.46
N GLY A 91 1.66 7.28 10.41
CA GLY A 91 2.85 7.92 9.85
C GLY A 91 2.99 7.76 8.33
N ILE A 92 1.88 7.59 7.60
CA ILE A 92 1.85 7.39 6.15
C ILE A 92 0.94 8.40 5.44
N LYS A 93 1.13 8.61 4.13
CA LYS A 93 0.38 9.62 3.36
C LYS A 93 -1.11 9.26 3.24
N LYS A 94 -2.01 10.16 3.64
CA LYS A 94 -3.49 9.98 3.56
C LYS A 94 -4.06 9.58 2.18
N ALA A 95 -3.35 9.85 1.08
CA ALA A 95 -3.76 9.42 -0.26
C ALA A 95 -3.85 7.88 -0.38
N ILE A 96 -2.92 7.14 0.24
CA ILE A 96 -2.92 5.67 0.17
C ILE A 96 -4.08 5.05 0.95
N PHE A 97 -4.48 5.67 2.06
CA PHE A 97 -5.66 5.26 2.82
C PHE A 97 -6.93 5.33 1.99
N LEU A 98 -7.13 6.45 1.27
CA LEU A 98 -8.28 6.58 0.39
C LEU A 98 -8.23 5.55 -0.74
N ALA A 99 -7.08 5.36 -1.40
CA ALA A 99 -6.96 4.38 -2.48
C ALA A 99 -7.26 2.94 -2.01
N ILE A 100 -6.75 2.54 -0.85
CA ILE A 100 -7.00 1.23 -0.25
C ILE A 100 -8.46 1.10 0.15
N MET A 101 -9.03 2.05 0.89
CA MET A 101 -10.45 2.00 1.26
C MET A 101 -11.37 1.89 0.03
N MET A 102 -11.07 2.62 -1.05
CA MET A 102 -11.84 2.51 -2.29
C MET A 102 -11.67 1.16 -3.00
N GLN A 103 -10.53 0.49 -2.83
CA GLN A 103 -10.31 -0.87 -3.31
C GLN A 103 -11.07 -1.90 -2.48
N GLU A 104 -11.10 -1.72 -1.16
CA GLU A 104 -11.68 -2.68 -0.21
C GLU A 104 -13.21 -2.61 -0.14
N SER A 105 -13.77 -1.39 -0.08
CA SER A 105 -15.21 -1.20 0.18
C SER A 105 -15.88 -0.19 -0.74
N ARG A 106 -15.13 0.42 -1.67
CA ARG A 106 -15.60 1.59 -2.44
C ARG A 106 -16.06 2.75 -1.53
N GLY A 107 -15.61 2.74 -0.27
CA GLY A 107 -15.99 3.66 0.79
C GLY A 107 -17.39 3.48 1.37
N ASP A 108 -18.03 2.33 1.13
CA ASP A 108 -19.32 1.98 1.72
C ASP A 108 -19.16 1.39 3.13
N VAL A 109 -19.67 2.09 4.15
CA VAL A 109 -19.59 1.65 5.57
C VAL A 109 -20.37 0.36 5.85
N ARG A 110 -21.21 -0.07 4.91
CA ARG A 110 -22.08 -1.26 4.96
C ARG A 110 -21.57 -2.39 4.06
N THR A 111 -20.38 -2.26 3.47
CA THR A 111 -19.78 -3.35 2.71
C THR A 111 -19.58 -4.58 3.60
N GLY A 112 -20.16 -5.71 3.20
CA GLY A 112 -19.90 -7.00 3.83
C GLY A 112 -18.51 -7.54 3.47
N SER A 113 -17.99 -8.45 4.29
CA SER A 113 -16.66 -9.04 4.08
C SER A 113 -16.57 -9.79 2.75
N GLY A 114 -15.70 -9.35 1.85
CA GLY A 114 -15.50 -10.00 0.53
C GLY A 114 -14.92 -11.41 0.63
N ASP A 115 -14.14 -11.69 1.67
CA ASP A 115 -13.56 -13.00 2.01
C ASP A 115 -14.37 -13.75 3.09
N GLY A 116 -15.48 -13.19 3.54
CA GLY A 116 -16.32 -13.73 4.62
C GLY A 116 -15.90 -13.37 6.05
N VAL A 117 -14.71 -12.81 6.28
CA VAL A 117 -14.16 -12.61 7.64
C VAL A 117 -13.58 -11.22 7.92
N THR A 118 -13.29 -10.41 6.91
CA THR A 118 -12.69 -9.07 7.08
C THR A 118 -13.69 -7.93 6.87
N PRO A 119 -14.35 -7.41 7.92
CA PRO A 119 -15.44 -6.45 7.74
C PRO A 119 -14.97 -4.98 7.69
N GLY A 120 -15.92 -4.09 7.41
CA GLY A 120 -15.74 -2.63 7.53
C GLY A 120 -15.05 -1.98 6.34
N LEU A 121 -14.85 -0.65 6.42
CA LEU A 121 -14.36 0.19 5.31
C LEU A 121 -13.00 -0.24 4.73
N MET A 122 -12.13 -0.78 5.57
CA MET A 122 -10.79 -1.20 5.15
C MET A 122 -10.63 -2.73 5.15
N GLN A 123 -11.73 -3.48 5.28
CA GLN A 123 -11.76 -4.95 5.28
C GLN A 123 -10.62 -5.52 6.14
N ALA A 124 -10.68 -5.26 7.45
CA ALA A 124 -9.67 -5.69 8.40
C ALA A 124 -10.28 -6.68 9.40
N LEU A 125 -9.63 -7.82 9.62
CA LEU A 125 -10.10 -8.85 10.56
C LEU A 125 -10.24 -8.24 11.97
N GLY A 126 -11.40 -8.44 12.60
CA GLY A 126 -11.71 -7.85 13.91
C GLY A 126 -12.09 -6.37 13.88
N SER A 127 -12.26 -5.76 12.70
CA SER A 127 -12.80 -4.40 12.56
C SER A 127 -14.27 -4.36 13.00
N PRO A 128 -14.78 -3.24 13.56
CA PRO A 128 -16.21 -3.00 13.61
C PRO A 128 -16.80 -2.84 12.20
N ASP A 129 -18.11 -2.99 12.09
CA ASP A 129 -18.86 -2.72 10.85
C ASP A 129 -20.21 -2.04 11.11
N CYS A 130 -20.83 -1.59 10.02
CA CYS A 130 -22.18 -1.03 9.98
C CYS A 130 -23.09 -1.85 9.05
N LEU A 131 -22.78 -3.13 8.80
CA LEU A 131 -23.59 -4.01 7.98
C LEU A 131 -25.02 -4.07 8.54
N GLY A 132 -26.02 -3.99 7.66
CA GLY A 132 -27.43 -3.98 8.04
C GLY A 132 -27.94 -2.68 8.69
N SER A 133 -27.08 -1.68 8.94
CA SER A 133 -27.55 -0.38 9.44
C SER A 133 -28.28 0.42 8.36
N ILE A 134 -29.28 1.21 8.76
CA ILE A 134 -29.97 2.15 7.85
C ILE A 134 -28.98 3.23 7.39
N ARG A 135 -29.08 3.68 6.12
CA ARG A 135 -28.29 4.79 5.56
C ARG A 135 -28.33 6.02 6.48
N GLY A 136 -27.17 6.58 6.80
CA GLY A 136 -27.06 7.72 7.70
C GLY A 136 -27.07 7.39 9.19
N GLN A 137 -27.24 6.12 9.56
CA GLN A 137 -27.27 5.68 10.96
C GLN A 137 -26.01 4.91 11.39
N CYS A 138 -24.95 4.88 10.56
CA CYS A 138 -23.67 4.34 11.03
C CYS A 138 -23.03 5.33 12.03
N PRO A 139 -22.78 4.93 13.29
CA PRO A 139 -22.15 5.80 14.27
C PRO A 139 -20.77 6.25 13.82
N HIS A 140 -20.44 7.53 14.00
CA HIS A 140 -19.12 8.08 13.63
C HIS A 140 -17.97 7.36 14.34
N SER A 141 -18.18 6.86 15.56
CA SER A 141 -17.20 6.04 16.28
C SER A 141 -16.94 4.69 15.63
N LYS A 142 -17.95 4.07 14.97
CA LYS A 142 -17.74 2.85 14.18
C LYS A 142 -16.95 3.16 12.91
N ILE A 143 -17.25 4.27 12.23
CA ILE A 143 -16.47 4.73 11.06
C ILE A 143 -15.01 4.99 11.44
N GLU A 144 -14.77 5.63 12.59
CA GLU A 144 -13.43 5.80 13.16
C GLU A 144 -12.75 4.44 13.37
N GLY A 145 -13.42 3.52 14.04
CA GLY A 145 -12.90 2.17 14.30
C GLY A 145 -12.55 1.41 13.03
N MET A 146 -13.38 1.44 11.99
CA MET A 146 -13.12 0.77 10.72
C MET A 146 -11.83 1.27 10.04
N ILE A 147 -11.63 2.59 10.04
CA ILE A 147 -10.46 3.20 9.41
C ILE A 147 -9.21 2.98 10.25
N PHE A 148 -9.32 3.05 11.59
CA PHE A 148 -8.20 2.78 12.48
C PHE A 148 -7.78 1.30 12.49
N ALA A 149 -8.72 0.36 12.29
CA ALA A 149 -8.42 -1.06 12.12
C ALA A 149 -7.51 -1.29 10.90
N GLY A 150 -7.78 -0.66 9.76
CA GLY A 150 -6.87 -0.75 8.62
C GLY A 150 -5.55 0.01 8.82
N ALA A 151 -5.57 1.11 9.58
CA ALA A 151 -4.38 1.93 9.82
C ALA A 151 -3.35 1.26 10.72
N LEU A 152 -3.80 0.80 11.89
CA LEU A 152 -2.96 0.35 12.99
C LEU A 152 -3.06 -1.17 13.19
N GLY A 153 -4.04 -1.81 12.57
CA GLY A 153 -4.37 -3.21 12.80
C GLY A 153 -5.40 -3.36 13.92
N THR A 154 -5.68 -4.61 14.21
CA THR A 154 -6.46 -5.04 15.38
C THR A 154 -5.60 -5.99 16.20
N ASN A 155 -6.18 -6.66 17.19
CA ASN A 155 -5.52 -7.80 17.84
C ASN A 155 -5.44 -9.05 16.94
N LEU A 156 -6.12 -9.06 15.78
CA LEU A 156 -6.20 -10.20 14.86
C LEU A 156 -5.50 -9.95 13.51
N THR A 157 -5.26 -8.70 13.12
CA THR A 157 -4.57 -8.38 11.87
C THR A 157 -3.63 -7.20 12.00
N GLN A 158 -2.59 -7.19 11.17
CA GLN A 158 -1.66 -6.08 11.07
C GLN A 158 -2.24 -4.94 10.23
N GLY A 159 -1.97 -3.70 10.63
CA GLY A 159 -2.37 -2.52 9.87
C GLY A 159 -1.31 -2.07 8.87
N LEU A 160 -1.69 -1.08 8.06
CA LEU A 160 -0.82 -0.42 7.09
C LEU A 160 0.49 0.11 7.70
N GLY A 161 0.44 0.69 8.91
CA GLY A 161 1.64 1.20 9.57
C GLY A 161 2.70 0.12 9.85
N SER A 162 2.26 -1.07 10.27
CA SER A 162 3.13 -2.22 10.51
C SER A 162 3.70 -2.75 9.21
N CYS A 163 2.87 -2.97 8.19
CA CYS A 163 3.32 -3.38 6.85
C CYS A 163 4.32 -2.39 6.26
N TYR A 164 4.09 -1.08 6.43
CA TYR A 164 4.97 -0.04 5.91
C TYR A 164 6.35 -0.10 6.55
N THR A 165 6.39 -0.26 7.87
CA THR A 165 7.65 -0.34 8.62
C THR A 165 8.40 -1.64 8.32
N MET A 166 7.69 -2.76 8.27
CA MET A 166 8.26 -4.09 8.01
C MET A 166 8.96 -4.16 6.66
N TYR A 167 8.39 -3.55 5.62
CA TYR A 167 8.89 -3.61 4.26
C TYR A 167 9.59 -2.31 3.82
N GLY A 168 10.49 -1.81 4.67
CA GLY A 168 11.45 -0.78 4.28
C GLY A 168 10.85 0.59 3.97
N ARG A 169 9.62 0.87 4.43
CA ARG A 169 8.88 2.12 4.15
C ARG A 169 8.59 2.31 2.66
N GLU A 170 8.32 1.21 1.96
CA GLU A 170 7.92 1.19 0.56
C GLU A 170 6.41 0.91 0.39
N TYR A 171 5.74 1.72 -0.43
CA TYR A 171 4.27 1.65 -0.57
C TYR A 171 3.77 0.44 -1.35
N GLY A 172 4.50 -0.04 -2.36
CA GLY A 172 4.13 -1.24 -3.11
C GLY A 172 4.15 -2.50 -2.23
N PRO A 173 5.29 -2.81 -1.58
CA PRO A 173 5.39 -3.87 -0.59
C PRO A 173 4.38 -3.73 0.56
N MET A 174 4.17 -2.52 1.10
CA MET A 174 3.15 -2.27 2.11
C MET A 174 1.74 -2.66 1.63
N ALA A 175 1.35 -2.25 0.43
CA ALA A 175 0.03 -2.57 -0.14
C ALA A 175 -0.13 -4.09 -0.36
N ARG A 176 0.93 -4.78 -0.81
CA ARG A 176 0.91 -6.25 -0.90
C ARG A 176 0.74 -6.88 0.47
N CYS A 177 1.58 -6.51 1.45
CA CYS A 177 1.48 -7.00 2.83
C CYS A 177 0.07 -6.83 3.41
N TYR A 178 -0.56 -5.67 3.19
CA TYR A 178 -1.92 -5.44 3.67
C TYR A 178 -2.93 -6.40 3.05
N ASN A 179 -2.83 -6.66 1.74
CA ASN A 179 -3.76 -7.52 1.02
C ASN A 179 -3.56 -9.03 1.30
N SER A 180 -2.33 -9.48 1.49
CA SER A 180 -2.00 -10.91 1.56
C SER A 180 -1.41 -11.37 2.90
N GLY A 181 -1.25 -10.45 3.87
CA GLY A 181 -0.62 -10.69 5.17
C GLY A 181 0.91 -10.91 5.11
N SER A 182 1.46 -11.18 3.92
CA SER A 182 2.89 -11.41 3.70
C SER A 182 3.27 -11.18 2.23
N ILE A 183 4.57 -11.10 1.94
CA ILE A 183 5.12 -11.07 0.58
C ILE A 183 5.87 -12.37 0.33
N THR A 184 5.40 -13.17 -0.64
CA THR A 184 6.03 -14.46 -0.98
C THR A 184 7.26 -14.29 -1.87
N ASP A 185 7.28 -13.26 -2.71
CA ASP A 185 8.39 -12.92 -3.58
C ASP A 185 8.60 -11.39 -3.57
N PRO A 186 9.65 -10.88 -2.89
CA PRO A 186 9.89 -9.44 -2.79
C PRO A 186 10.26 -8.77 -4.12
N LEU A 187 10.60 -9.54 -5.15
CA LEU A 187 10.89 -9.03 -6.49
C LEU A 187 9.66 -9.08 -7.42
N ASN A 188 8.61 -9.79 -7.01
CA ASN A 188 7.40 -9.99 -7.79
C ASN A 188 6.15 -9.85 -6.91
N LEU A 189 5.63 -8.63 -6.82
CA LEU A 189 4.49 -8.32 -5.96
C LEU A 189 3.15 -8.82 -6.52
N GLU A 190 3.07 -9.35 -7.74
CA GLU A 190 1.86 -10.03 -8.23
C GLU A 190 1.81 -11.51 -7.86
N ARG A 191 2.92 -12.11 -7.42
CA ARG A 191 2.94 -13.45 -6.83
C ARG A 191 2.35 -13.40 -5.42
N ILE A 192 1.40 -14.30 -5.17
CA ILE A 192 0.66 -14.36 -3.92
C ILE A 192 0.50 -15.81 -3.46
N GLN A 193 0.35 -15.97 -2.14
CA GLN A 193 -0.25 -17.18 -1.57
C GLN A 193 -1.77 -17.00 -1.41
N PHE A 194 -2.18 -15.83 -0.91
CA PHE A 194 -3.57 -15.41 -0.73
C PHE A 194 -3.73 -13.94 -1.16
N GLY A 195 -4.95 -13.51 -1.43
CA GLY A 195 -5.29 -12.14 -1.81
C GLY A 195 -5.50 -11.96 -3.32
N THR A 196 -5.31 -10.74 -3.81
CA THR A 196 -5.62 -10.34 -5.19
C THR A 196 -4.31 -10.05 -5.95
N PRO A 197 -3.98 -10.79 -7.03
CA PRO A 197 -2.73 -10.57 -7.76
C PRO A 197 -2.58 -9.13 -8.31
N SER A 198 -3.67 -8.52 -8.79
CA SER A 198 -3.64 -7.15 -9.32
C SER A 198 -3.55 -6.04 -8.26
N TYR A 199 -3.65 -6.37 -6.96
CA TYR A 199 -3.89 -5.38 -5.90
C TYR A 199 -2.92 -4.19 -5.92
N VAL A 200 -1.62 -4.46 -5.99
CA VAL A 200 -0.59 -3.39 -6.02
C VAL A 200 -0.74 -2.49 -7.25
N SER A 201 -1.03 -3.07 -8.41
CA SER A 201 -1.29 -2.32 -9.65
C SER A 201 -2.59 -1.51 -9.56
N ASP A 202 -3.63 -2.05 -8.94
CA ASP A 202 -4.91 -1.36 -8.78
C ASP A 202 -4.75 -0.14 -7.87
N ILE A 203 -4.10 -0.30 -6.72
CA ILE A 203 -3.79 0.80 -5.80
C ILE A 203 -2.92 1.87 -6.48
N ALA A 204 -1.90 1.46 -7.22
CA ALA A 204 -1.03 2.37 -7.97
C ALA A 204 -1.82 3.27 -8.95
N ASN A 205 -2.78 2.71 -9.69
CA ASN A 205 -3.61 3.49 -10.61
C ASN A 205 -4.61 4.40 -9.87
N ARG A 206 -5.21 3.91 -8.79
CA ARG A 206 -6.12 4.73 -7.96
C ARG A 206 -5.44 5.97 -7.39
N LEU A 207 -4.17 5.88 -6.98
CA LEU A 207 -3.37 7.02 -6.53
C LEU A 207 -3.12 8.08 -7.60
N ARG A 208 -3.17 7.68 -8.87
CA ARG A 208 -3.08 8.57 -10.03
C ARG A 208 -4.45 9.08 -10.49
N GLY A 209 -5.53 8.71 -9.80
CA GLY A 209 -6.90 9.06 -10.15
C GLY A 209 -7.47 8.28 -11.33
N LEU A 210 -6.89 7.11 -11.64
CA LEU A 210 -7.24 6.30 -12.80
C LEU A 210 -7.93 5.01 -12.34
N GLU A 211 -8.94 4.57 -13.10
CA GLU A 211 -9.56 3.27 -12.85
C GLU A 211 -8.58 2.15 -13.24
N PRO A 212 -8.40 1.10 -12.40
CA PRO A 212 -7.46 0.04 -12.70
C PRO A 212 -7.81 -0.76 -13.96
N ARG A 213 -6.77 -1.10 -14.74
CA ARG A 213 -6.89 -2.00 -15.89
C ARG A 213 -7.20 -3.43 -15.44
N LYS A 214 -8.01 -4.13 -16.24
CA LYS A 214 -8.41 -5.53 -16.00
C LYS A 214 -7.80 -6.53 -16.99
N ASP A 215 -7.12 -6.04 -18.01
CA ASP A 215 -6.51 -6.80 -19.10
C ASP A 215 -4.98 -6.95 -18.94
N CYS A 216 -4.48 -6.88 -17.70
CA CYS A 216 -3.05 -6.95 -17.40
C CYS A 216 -2.46 -8.38 -17.36
N GLY A 217 -3.32 -9.39 -17.49
CA GLY A 217 -2.94 -10.80 -17.36
C GLY A 217 -2.53 -11.19 -15.93
N PHE A 218 -3.06 -10.49 -14.92
CA PHE A 218 -2.93 -10.92 -13.53
C PHE A 218 -3.79 -12.18 -13.30
N GLY A 219 -3.34 -13.07 -12.43
CA GLY A 219 -4.11 -14.25 -12.03
C GLY A 219 -5.39 -13.90 -11.28
N VAL A 220 -6.16 -14.92 -10.91
CA VAL A 220 -7.38 -14.76 -10.10
C VAL A 220 -7.07 -14.59 -8.62
N ALA A 221 -7.99 -13.96 -7.89
CA ALA A 221 -7.88 -13.84 -6.44
C ALA A 221 -7.91 -15.22 -5.75
N ILE A 222 -7.12 -15.38 -4.69
CA ILE A 222 -7.04 -16.59 -3.88
C ILE A 222 -7.56 -16.24 -2.47
N PRO A 223 -8.70 -16.80 -2.01
CA PRO A 223 -9.26 -16.48 -0.70
C PRO A 223 -8.30 -16.79 0.45
N SER A 224 -8.27 -15.92 1.47
CA SER A 224 -7.57 -16.22 2.72
C SER A 224 -8.35 -17.28 3.52
N PRO A 225 -7.67 -18.22 4.21
CA PRO A 225 -8.33 -19.21 5.05
C PRO A 225 -9.08 -18.61 6.24
N GLY A 226 -8.78 -17.36 6.65
CA GLY A 226 -9.61 -16.62 7.60
C GLY A 226 -9.62 -17.15 9.04
N PHE A 227 -8.58 -17.88 9.45
CA PHE A 227 -8.41 -18.43 10.80
C PHE A 227 -7.34 -17.66 11.58
#